data_AF-A0A8T5BAG4-F1
#
_entry.id   AF-A0A8T5BAG4-F1
#
_cell.length_a   1.000
_cell.length_b   1.000
_cell.length_c   1.000
_cell.angle_alpha   90.00
_cell.angle_beta   90.00
_cell.angle_gamma   90.00
#
_symmetry.space_group_name_H-M   'P 1'
#
loop_
_entity.id
_entity.type
_entity.pdbx_description
1 polymer ?
#
loop_
_entity_poly.entity_id
_entity_poly.type
_entity_poly.pdbx_seq_one_letter_code
_entity_poly.pdbx_strand_id
1 'polypeptide(L)'
;MSSLDEIKTNLERLFKDPILNILLKNSNLTEIQLETLIIESISEISYVEKINYTLKGLIRPKKVTRGSFHRTLQQAKKNIISALFTILLLIYLGSLDESFLNDFKLLAKRLKEYLSLPKTISLHGSEKAFEEIEEELLNAFKGFLEVKT
;
A
#
# COMPACT_ATOMS: atom_id res chain seq x y z
N MET A 1 11.88 23.89 11.06
CA MET A 1 11.59 23.14 9.83
C MET A 1 10.13 23.39 9.49
N SER A 2 9.75 23.65 8.24
CA SER A 2 8.33 23.85 7.91
C SER A 2 7.58 22.51 8.04
N SER A 3 6.30 22.53 8.39
CA SER A 3 5.47 21.31 8.48
C SER A 3 5.46 20.50 7.17
N LEU A 4 5.65 21.15 6.03
CA LEU A 4 5.74 20.52 4.71
C LEU A 4 7.05 19.75 4.50
N ASP A 5 8.18 20.26 5.01
CA ASP A 5 9.48 19.59 4.87
C ASP A 5 9.57 18.34 5.76
N GLU A 6 8.88 18.37 6.91
CA GLU A 6 8.74 17.21 7.79
C GLU A 6 7.92 16.09 7.12
N ILE A 7 6.79 16.43 6.48
CA ILE A 7 5.97 15.46 5.73
C ILE A 7 6.78 14.83 4.59
N LYS A 8 7.55 15.62 3.85
CA LYS A 8 8.43 15.11 2.78
C LYS A 8 9.48 14.13 3.30
N THR A 9 10.16 14.52 4.37
CA THR A 9 11.20 13.66 4.99
C THR A 9 10.60 12.35 5.49
N ASN A 10 9.39 12.39 6.06
CA ASN A 10 8.69 11.20 6.52
C ASN A 10 8.23 10.30 5.37
N LEU A 11 7.76 10.89 4.26
CA LEU A 11 7.45 10.14 3.04
C LEU A 11 8.70 9.44 2.49
N GLU A 12 9.82 10.16 2.35
CA GLU A 12 11.08 9.58 1.87
C GLU A 12 11.57 8.44 2.77
N ARG A 13 11.38 8.54 4.09
CA ARG A 13 11.68 7.44 5.03
C ARG A 13 10.73 6.27 4.86
N LEU A 14 9.44 6.51 4.61
CA LEU A 14 8.45 5.47 4.42
C LEU A 14 8.73 4.64 3.15
N PHE A 15 9.17 5.27 2.05
CA PHE A 15 9.57 4.56 0.83
C PHE A 15 10.90 3.79 0.95
N LYS A 16 11.63 3.95 2.06
CA LYS A 16 12.78 3.10 2.42
C LYS A 16 12.38 1.88 3.25
N ASP A 17 11.10 1.75 3.61
CA ASP A 17 10.60 0.59 4.33
C ASP A 17 10.57 -0.63 3.39
N PRO A 18 11.32 -1.70 3.67
CA PRO A 18 11.37 -2.88 2.81
C PRO A 18 10.00 -3.57 2.67
N ILE A 19 9.18 -3.52 3.72
CA ILE A 19 7.83 -4.11 3.71
C ILE A 19 6.94 -3.36 2.71
N LEU A 20 6.98 -2.03 2.77
CA LEU A 20 6.23 -1.19 1.84
C LEU A 20 6.66 -1.45 0.40
N ASN A 21 7.95 -1.61 0.15
CA ASN A 21 8.48 -1.89 -1.19
C ASN A 21 8.02 -3.24 -1.73
N ILE A 22 8.03 -4.30 -0.92
CA ILE A 22 7.50 -5.62 -1.31
C ILE A 22 6.01 -5.54 -1.63
N LEU A 23 5.21 -4.93 -0.75
CA LEU A 23 3.77 -4.76 -0.96
C LEU A 23 3.48 -3.92 -2.21
N LEU A 24 4.23 -2.84 -2.43
CA LEU A 24 4.07 -1.98 -3.59
C LEU A 24 4.40 -2.73 -4.89
N LYS A 25 5.53 -3.45 -4.93
CA LYS A 25 6.00 -4.21 -6.10
C LYS A 25 5.00 -5.27 -6.55
N ASN A 26 4.27 -5.89 -5.62
CA ASN A 26 3.28 -6.92 -5.90
C ASN A 26 1.84 -6.38 -6.00
N SER A 27 1.65 -5.05 -5.99
CA SER A 27 0.33 -4.41 -6.08
C SER A 27 0.03 -3.87 -7.48
N ASN A 28 -1.23 -3.46 -7.68
CA ASN A 28 -1.68 -2.73 -8.88
C ASN A 28 -1.40 -1.21 -8.81
N LEU A 29 -0.57 -0.76 -7.86
CA LEU A 29 -0.25 0.65 -7.67
C LEU A 29 1.20 0.95 -8.09
N THR A 30 1.41 2.09 -8.74
CA THR A 30 2.76 2.65 -8.90
C THR A 30 3.18 3.42 -7.65
N GLU A 31 4.49 3.62 -7.47
CA GLU A 31 5.03 4.45 -6.38
C GLU A 31 4.37 5.84 -6.32
N ILE A 32 4.20 6.46 -7.50
CA ILE A 32 3.53 7.75 -7.66
C ILE A 32 2.05 7.65 -7.22
N GLN A 33 1.36 6.55 -7.51
CA GLN A 33 -0.04 6.38 -7.07
C GLN A 33 -0.13 6.20 -5.54
N LEU A 34 0.75 5.38 -4.95
CA LEU A 34 0.81 5.17 -3.50
C LEU A 34 1.13 6.48 -2.75
N GLU A 35 2.16 7.21 -3.20
CA GLU A 35 2.53 8.51 -2.63
C GLU A 35 1.35 9.49 -2.66
N THR A 36 0.59 9.51 -3.76
CA THR A 36 -0.59 10.37 -3.91
C THR A 36 -1.70 10.00 -2.92
N LEU A 37 -1.93 8.71 -2.68
CA LEU A 37 -2.89 8.23 -1.69
C LEU A 37 -2.48 8.61 -0.27
N ILE A 38 -1.20 8.47 0.08
CA ILE A 38 -0.70 8.83 1.41
C ILE A 38 -0.85 10.33 1.65
N ILE A 39 -0.48 11.17 0.68
CA ILE A 39 -0.66 12.63 0.76
C ILE A 39 -2.14 13.00 0.94
N GLU A 40 -3.04 12.33 0.20
CA GLU A 40 -4.49 12.54 0.35
C GLU A 40 -4.96 12.20 1.78
N SER A 41 -4.58 11.02 2.30
CA SER A 41 -4.96 10.57 3.64
C SER A 41 -4.44 11.48 4.76
N ILE A 42 -3.17 11.91 4.70
CA ILE A 42 -2.59 12.85 5.68
C ILE A 42 -3.35 14.18 5.66
N SER A 43 -3.76 14.63 4.47
CA SER A 43 -4.51 15.88 4.30
C SER A 43 -5.95 15.80 4.81
N GLU A 44 -6.56 14.61 4.85
CA GLU A 44 -7.89 14.39 5.42
C GLU A 44 -7.86 14.26 6.95
N ILE A 45 -6.81 13.63 7.50
CA ILE A 45 -6.63 13.41 8.95
C ILE A 45 -6.23 14.71 9.68
N SER A 46 -5.44 15.57 9.03
CA SER A 46 -4.98 16.83 9.60
C SER A 46 -6.09 17.87 9.56
N TYR A 47 -6.91 17.97 10.63
CA TYR A 47 -7.88 19.06 10.82
C TYR A 47 -7.21 20.46 10.95
N VAL A 48 -5.88 20.49 10.95
CA VAL A 48 -5.04 21.70 10.90
C VAL A 48 -5.18 22.31 9.51
N GLU A 49 -6.09 23.28 9.41
CA GLU A 49 -6.31 24.15 8.25
C GLU A 49 -6.30 23.42 6.91
N LYS A 50 -7.44 22.78 6.54
CA LYS A 50 -7.76 22.24 5.20
C LYS A 50 -6.61 22.46 4.21
N ILE A 51 -5.65 21.53 4.18
CA ILE A 51 -4.48 21.64 3.31
C ILE A 51 -5.02 21.85 1.91
N ASN A 52 -4.93 23.10 1.43
CA ASN A 52 -5.53 23.51 0.18
C ASN A 52 -5.01 22.57 -0.91
N TYR A 53 -5.84 22.19 -1.88
CA TYR A 53 -5.46 21.30 -2.98
C TYR A 53 -4.15 21.70 -3.68
N THR A 54 -3.82 23.00 -3.66
CA THR A 54 -2.53 23.54 -4.11
C THR A 54 -1.34 22.99 -3.34
N LEU A 55 -1.46 22.89 -2.02
CA LEU A 55 -0.41 22.42 -1.11
C LEU A 55 -0.17 20.92 -1.27
N LYS A 56 -1.21 20.12 -1.60
CA LYS A 56 -1.06 18.67 -1.88
C LYS A 56 -0.06 18.38 -3.00
N GLY A 57 -0.11 19.16 -4.09
CA GLY A 57 0.86 19.05 -5.19
C GLY A 57 2.27 19.54 -4.84
N LEU A 58 2.42 20.33 -3.78
CA LEU A 58 3.70 20.84 -3.26
C LEU A 58 4.34 19.92 -2.22
N ILE A 59 3.55 19.04 -1.58
CA ILE A 59 4.02 18.01 -0.66
C ILE A 59 4.80 16.92 -1.41
N ARG A 60 4.45 16.64 -2.68
CA ARG A 60 5.23 15.71 -3.50
C ARG A 60 6.70 16.16 -3.58
N PRO A 61 7.68 15.24 -3.50
CA PRO A 61 9.09 15.56 -3.73
C PRO A 61 9.29 16.22 -5.10
N LYS A 62 8.56 15.75 -6.12
CA LYS A 62 8.43 16.40 -7.42
C LYS A 62 7.11 17.19 -7.48
N LYS A 63 7.20 18.52 -7.53
CA LYS A 63 6.03 19.41 -7.63
C LYS A 63 5.19 19.07 -8.86
N VAL A 64 3.87 18.94 -8.67
CA VAL A 64 2.92 18.67 -9.75
C VAL A 64 1.74 19.65 -9.73
N THR A 65 1.10 19.82 -10.89
CA THR A 65 -0.12 20.62 -11.00
C THR A 65 -1.31 19.94 -10.30
N ARG A 66 -2.33 20.73 -9.92
CA ARG A 66 -3.58 20.20 -9.32
C ARG A 66 -4.22 19.12 -10.20
N GLY A 67 -4.30 19.36 -11.52
CA GLY A 67 -4.88 18.42 -12.47
C GLY A 67 -4.06 17.14 -12.63
N SER A 68 -2.72 17.22 -12.54
CA SER A 68 -1.87 16.03 -12.53
C SER A 68 -2.09 15.20 -11.28
N PHE A 69 -2.10 15.84 -10.09
CA PHE A 69 -2.35 15.16 -8.82
C PHE A 69 -3.71 14.45 -8.83
N HIS A 70 -4.78 15.15 -9.25
CA HIS A 70 -6.12 14.58 -9.27
C HIS A 70 -6.23 13.39 -10.21
N ARG A 71 -5.63 13.46 -11.41
CA ARG A 71 -5.63 12.33 -12.35
C ARG A 71 -4.91 11.10 -11.76
N THR A 72 -3.77 11.30 -11.12
CA THR A 72 -3.06 10.22 -10.44
C THR A 72 -3.89 9.61 -9.31
N LEU A 73 -4.56 10.44 -8.50
CA LEU A 73 -5.43 9.97 -7.42
C LEU A 73 -6.59 9.14 -7.96
N GLN A 74 -7.25 9.59 -9.02
CA GLN A 74 -8.34 8.83 -9.66
C GLN A 74 -7.84 7.52 -10.25
N GLN A 75 -6.65 7.52 -10.87
CA GLN A 75 -6.06 6.28 -11.38
C GLN A 75 -5.75 5.29 -10.26
N ALA A 76 -5.20 5.76 -9.14
CA ALA A 76 -4.94 4.92 -7.97
C ALA A 76 -6.24 4.31 -7.41
N LYS A 77 -7.29 5.13 -7.22
CA LYS A 77 -8.61 4.68 -6.77
C LYS A 77 -9.23 3.66 -7.73
N LYS A 78 -9.15 3.93 -9.05
CA LYS A 78 -9.64 2.99 -10.08
C LYS A 78 -8.94 1.64 -9.99
N ASN A 79 -7.61 1.63 -9.86
CA ASN A 79 -6.84 0.39 -9.75
C ASN A 79 -7.23 -0.43 -8.52
N ILE A 80 -7.45 0.22 -7.37
CA ILE A 80 -7.93 -0.44 -6.14
C ILE A 80 -9.31 -1.04 -6.35
N ILE A 81 -10.26 -0.27 -6.88
CA ILE A 81 -11.63 -0.74 -7.13
C ILE A 81 -11.60 -1.92 -8.11
N SER A 82 -10.87 -1.80 -9.22
CA SER A 82 -10.71 -2.89 -10.19
C SER A 82 -10.16 -4.16 -9.53
N ALA A 83 -9.15 -4.05 -8.67
CA ALA A 83 -8.58 -5.22 -7.98
C ALA A 83 -9.61 -5.93 -7.09
N LEU A 84 -10.42 -5.16 -6.34
CA LEU A 84 -11.50 -5.71 -5.51
C LEU A 84 -12.59 -6.39 -6.36
N PHE A 85 -12.99 -5.76 -7.46
CA PHE A 85 -13.97 -6.36 -8.38
C PHE A 85 -13.42 -7.60 -9.10
N THR A 86 -12.13 -7.66 -9.40
CA THR A 86 -11.50 -8.86 -9.96
C THR A 86 -11.59 -10.02 -8.97
N ILE A 87 -11.29 -9.80 -7.69
CA ILE A 87 -11.44 -10.82 -6.64
C ILE A 87 -12.90 -11.30 -6.58
N LEU A 88 -13.86 -10.37 -6.51
CA LEU A 88 -15.29 -10.71 -6.48
C LEU A 88 -15.74 -11.47 -7.73
N LEU A 89 -15.23 -11.11 -8.90
CA LEU A 89 -15.52 -11.79 -10.16
C LEU A 89 -15.03 -13.24 -10.14
N LEU A 90 -13.82 -13.50 -9.64
CA LEU A 90 -13.28 -14.85 -9.53
C LEU A 90 -14.08 -15.72 -8.56
N ILE A 91 -14.54 -15.14 -7.44
CA ILE A 91 -15.45 -15.83 -6.49
C ILE A 91 -16.78 -16.14 -7.17
N TYR A 92 -17.36 -15.16 -7.85
CA TYR A 92 -18.63 -15.32 -8.55
C TYR A 92 -18.57 -16.41 -9.63
N LEU A 93 -17.44 -16.54 -10.33
CA LEU A 93 -17.21 -17.60 -11.31
C LEU A 93 -16.89 -18.98 -10.69
N GLY A 94 -16.73 -19.05 -9.36
CA GLY A 94 -16.32 -20.27 -8.66
C GLY A 94 -14.85 -20.65 -8.88
N SER A 95 -14.05 -19.76 -9.46
CA SER A 95 -12.61 -19.96 -9.70
C SER A 95 -11.74 -19.60 -8.50
N LEU A 96 -12.32 -18.90 -7.51
CA LEU A 96 -11.68 -18.59 -6.23
C LEU A 96 -12.66 -18.91 -5.10
N ASP A 97 -12.26 -19.76 -4.17
CA ASP A 97 -13.07 -20.12 -3.01
C ASP A 97 -13.00 -19.04 -1.92
N GLU A 98 -14.13 -18.66 -1.32
CA GLU A 98 -14.21 -17.60 -0.31
C GLU A 98 -13.34 -17.83 0.94
N SER A 99 -12.91 -19.06 1.19
CA SER A 99 -11.95 -19.40 2.25
C SER A 99 -10.66 -18.60 2.17
N PHE A 100 -10.24 -18.13 0.99
CA PHE A 100 -9.05 -17.27 0.83
C PHE A 100 -9.13 -15.99 1.69
N LEU A 101 -10.34 -15.52 2.03
CA LEU A 101 -10.54 -14.35 2.90
C LEU A 101 -10.03 -14.61 4.33
N ASN A 102 -10.08 -15.86 4.80
CA ASN A 102 -9.55 -16.24 6.11
C ASN A 102 -8.03 -16.14 6.13
N ASP A 103 -7.38 -16.64 5.07
CA ASP A 103 -5.93 -16.55 4.93
C ASP A 103 -5.49 -15.10 4.76
N PHE A 104 -6.21 -14.32 3.95
CA PHE A 104 -5.99 -12.88 3.83
C PHE A 104 -6.09 -12.16 5.19
N LYS A 105 -7.07 -12.53 6.02
CA LYS A 105 -7.23 -11.97 7.37
C LYS A 105 -6.08 -12.35 8.30
N LEU A 106 -5.61 -13.59 8.24
CA LEU A 106 -4.45 -14.05 9.03
C LEU A 106 -3.19 -13.27 8.63
N LEU A 107 -2.94 -13.14 7.34
CA LEU A 107 -1.82 -12.39 6.78
C LEU A 107 -1.88 -10.91 7.17
N ALA A 108 -3.05 -10.27 7.07
CA ALA A 108 -3.25 -8.89 7.51
C ALA A 108 -2.97 -8.71 9.01
N LYS A 109 -3.31 -9.70 9.85
CA LYS A 109 -2.97 -9.70 11.27
C LYS A 109 -1.47 -9.78 11.50
N ARG A 110 -0.78 -10.72 10.82
CA ARG A 110 0.69 -10.84 10.90
C ARG A 110 1.38 -9.56 10.47
N LEU A 111 0.97 -8.97 9.35
CA LEU A 111 1.51 -7.69 8.88
C LEU A 111 1.40 -6.58 9.94
N LYS A 112 0.27 -6.51 10.66
CA LYS A 112 0.11 -5.57 11.79
C LYS A 112 1.03 -5.87 12.95
N GLU A 113 1.23 -7.15 13.28
CA GLU A 113 2.17 -7.57 14.32
C GLU A 113 3.60 -7.15 13.96
N TYR A 114 4.05 -7.35 12.72
CA TYR A 114 5.35 -6.86 12.25
C TYR A 114 5.51 -5.35 12.36
N LEU A 115 4.49 -4.58 11.98
CA LEU A 115 4.50 -3.12 12.11
C LEU A 115 4.54 -2.64 13.58
N SER A 116 4.17 -3.50 14.53
CA SER A 116 4.20 -3.19 15.97
C SER A 116 5.52 -3.53 16.66
N LEU A 117 6.44 -4.23 15.97
CA LEU A 117 7.74 -4.60 16.53
C LEU A 117 8.69 -3.39 16.61
N PRO A 118 9.54 -3.29 17.65
CA PRO A 118 10.55 -2.23 17.75
C PRO A 118 11.51 -2.21 16.55
N LYS A 119 11.66 -1.05 15.89
CA LYS A 119 12.54 -0.87 14.71
C LYS A 119 14.01 -1.26 14.95
N THR A 120 14.48 -1.25 16.20
CA THR A 120 15.84 -1.65 16.60
C THR A 120 16.13 -3.15 16.44
N ILE A 121 15.10 -4.00 16.42
CA ILE A 121 15.21 -5.45 16.20
C ILE A 121 15.17 -5.79 14.69
N SER A 122 14.68 -4.85 13.86
CA SER A 122 14.32 -5.04 12.45
C SER A 122 15.39 -4.63 11.43
N LEU A 123 16.68 -4.56 11.77
CA LEU A 123 17.72 -4.10 10.82
C LEU A 123 18.55 -5.21 10.16
N HIS A 124 18.53 -6.44 10.67
CA HIS A 124 19.21 -7.60 10.05
C HIS A 124 18.38 -8.89 10.06
N GLY A 125 17.40 -9.04 10.96
CA GLY A 125 16.44 -10.16 10.96
C GLY A 125 15.16 -9.90 10.14
N SER A 126 15.01 -8.68 9.62
CA SER A 126 13.81 -8.24 8.90
C SER A 126 13.76 -8.77 7.47
N GLU A 127 14.80 -8.54 6.67
CA GLU A 127 14.79 -8.89 5.24
C GLU A 127 14.44 -10.37 5.02
N LYS A 128 15.07 -11.27 5.78
CA LYS A 128 14.82 -12.71 5.69
C LYS A 128 13.44 -13.13 6.22
N ALA A 129 12.99 -12.58 7.35
CA ALA A 129 11.64 -12.81 7.85
C ALA A 129 10.57 -12.23 6.89
N PHE A 130 10.90 -11.18 6.13
CA PHE A 130 10.01 -10.58 5.13
C PHE A 130 10.02 -11.33 3.81
N GLU A 131 11.16 -11.88 3.37
CA GLU A 131 11.21 -12.85 2.27
C GLU A 131 10.37 -14.08 2.62
N GLU A 132 10.43 -14.58 3.87
CA GLU A 132 9.59 -15.68 4.34
C GLU A 132 8.09 -15.31 4.32
N ILE A 133 7.71 -14.09 4.71
CA ILE A 133 6.32 -13.62 4.60
C ILE A 133 5.92 -13.40 3.14
N GLU A 134 6.80 -12.87 2.29
CA GLU A 134 6.53 -12.68 0.86
C GLU A 134 6.34 -14.04 0.18
N GLU A 135 7.19 -15.01 0.46
CA GLU A 135 7.04 -16.38 0.00
C GLU A 135 5.77 -17.01 0.56
N GLU A 136 5.46 -16.85 1.85
CA GLU A 136 4.21 -17.34 2.44
C GLU A 136 2.99 -16.71 1.77
N LEU A 137 3.01 -15.38 1.53
CA LEU A 137 1.97 -14.64 0.83
C LEU A 137 1.81 -15.17 -0.60
N LEU A 138 2.90 -15.24 -1.37
CA LEU A 138 2.88 -15.69 -2.75
C LEU A 138 2.46 -17.16 -2.86
N ASN A 139 2.91 -18.02 -1.96
CA ASN A 139 2.56 -19.44 -1.96
C ASN A 139 1.11 -19.66 -1.54
N ALA A 140 0.61 -18.91 -0.55
CA ALA A 140 -0.81 -18.92 -0.22
C ALA A 140 -1.65 -18.52 -1.44
N PHE A 141 -1.28 -17.45 -2.15
CA PHE A 141 -2.02 -17.00 -3.33
C PHE A 141 -1.91 -17.92 -4.55
N LYS A 142 -0.74 -18.51 -4.81
CA LYS A 142 -0.55 -19.50 -5.89
C LYS A 142 -1.38 -20.76 -5.64
N GLY A 143 -1.42 -21.24 -4.39
CA GLY A 143 -2.25 -22.38 -4.00
C GLY A 143 -3.74 -22.17 -4.32
N PHE A 144 -4.25 -20.94 -4.25
CA PHE A 144 -5.64 -20.65 -4.60
C PHE A 144 -5.92 -20.69 -6.11
N LEU A 145 -4.94 -20.37 -6.96
CA LEU A 145 -5.12 -20.35 -8.42
C LEU A 145 -4.77 -21.69 -9.08
N GLU A 146 -4.04 -22.57 -8.39
CA GLU A 146 -3.66 -23.90 -8.88
C GLU A 146 -4.68 -25.00 -8.54
N VAL A 147 -5.69 -24.72 -7.71
CA VAL A 147 -6.71 -25.71 -7.30
C VAL A 147 -7.98 -25.61 -8.15
N LYS A 148 -7.98 -26.35 -9.28
CA LYS A 148 -9.00 -27.35 -9.70
C LYS A 148 -8.89 -27.61 -11.20
N THR A 149 -8.22 -28.72 -11.54
CA THR A 149 -8.66 -29.59 -12.63
C THR A 149 -9.11 -30.90 -12.02
#